data_AF-A0A563W553-F1
#
_entry.id   AF-A0A563W553-F1
#
_cell.length_a   1.000
_cell.length_b   1.000
_cell.length_c   1.000
_cell.angle_alpha   90.00
_cell.angle_beta   90.00
_cell.angle_gamma   90.00
#
_symmetry.space_group_name_H-M   'P 1'
#
loop_
_entity.id
_entity.type
_entity.pdbx_description
1 polymer ?
#
loop_
_entity_poly.entity_id
_entity_poly.type
_entity_poly.pdbx_seq_one_letter_code
_entity_poly.pdbx_strand_id
1 'polypeptide(L)'
;MIMMFYSKKDLMELYDISYNTVKRTIAACGLDTSRVVYTEQEIVTRFKRARKLFREGYYSRDVRQFFEQKPIEELLPPPGSSHTSHDG
;
A
#
# COMPACT_ATOMS: atom_id res chain seq x y z
N MET A 1 9.36 23.30 -3.10
CA MET A 1 8.71 22.03 -3.51
C MET A 1 7.22 22.28 -3.45
N ILE A 2 6.52 22.25 -4.58
CA ILE A 2 5.09 22.59 -4.63
C ILE A 2 4.32 21.36 -4.12
N MET A 3 3.55 21.50 -3.04
CA MET A 3 2.70 20.41 -2.55
C MET A 3 1.49 20.30 -3.47
N MET A 4 1.46 19.25 -4.30
CA MET A 4 0.32 18.97 -5.17
C MET A 4 -0.72 18.12 -4.43
N PHE A 5 -1.99 18.47 -4.58
CA PHE A 5 -3.11 17.74 -3.98
C PHE A 5 -3.98 17.17 -5.09
N TYR A 6 -4.41 15.93 -4.92
CA TYR A 6 -5.26 15.22 -5.87
C TYR A 6 -6.59 14.87 -5.22
N SER A 7 -7.69 15.22 -5.88
CA SER A 7 -9.02 14.73 -5.52
C SER A 7 -9.26 13.36 -6.14
N LYS A 8 -10.32 12.68 -5.69
CA LYS A 8 -10.74 11.41 -6.31
C LYS A 8 -11.05 11.56 -7.81
N LYS A 9 -11.55 12.73 -8.24
CA LYS A 9 -11.78 13.05 -9.66
C LYS A 9 -10.47 13.19 -10.42
N ASP A 10 -9.50 13.93 -9.89
CA ASP A 10 -8.17 14.04 -10.52
C ASP A 10 -7.53 12.65 -10.69
N LEU A 11 -7.64 11.78 -9.69
CA LEU A 11 -7.13 10.40 -9.79
C LEU A 11 -7.90 9.54 -10.79
N MET A 12 -9.19 9.79 -10.97
CA MET A 12 -10.03 9.12 -11.96
C MET A 12 -9.53 9.44 -13.38
N GLU A 13 -9.27 10.72 -13.65
CA GLU A 13 -8.79 11.21 -14.94
C GLU A 13 -7.33 10.83 -15.18
N LEU A 14 -6.47 10.98 -14.18
CA LEU A 14 -5.03 10.70 -14.30
C LEU A 14 -4.72 9.22 -14.57
N TYR A 15 -5.52 8.31 -13.99
CA TYR A 15 -5.33 6.87 -14.13
C TYR A 15 -6.33 6.20 -15.08
N ASP A 16 -7.23 6.98 -15.69
CA ASP A 16 -8.32 6.51 -16.56
C ASP A 16 -9.07 5.31 -15.96
N ILE A 17 -9.60 5.50 -14.74
CA ILE A 17 -10.33 4.46 -14.01
C ILE A 17 -11.60 5.00 -13.41
N SER A 18 -12.61 4.15 -13.20
CA SER A 18 -13.86 4.57 -12.57
C SER A 18 -13.66 5.06 -11.12
N TYR A 19 -14.50 6.00 -10.69
CA TYR A 19 -14.52 6.53 -9.32
C TYR A 19 -14.60 5.44 -8.24
N ASN A 20 -15.39 4.38 -8.47
CA ASN A 20 -15.49 3.24 -7.55
C ASN A 20 -14.15 2.49 -7.41
N THR A 21 -13.39 2.36 -8.50
CA THR A 21 -12.04 1.76 -8.50
C THR A 21 -11.08 2.62 -7.70
N VAL A 22 -11.11 3.95 -7.90
CA VAL A 22 -10.31 4.90 -7.11
C VAL A 22 -10.60 4.72 -5.62
N LYS A 23 -11.88 4.72 -5.22
CA LYS A 23 -12.29 4.55 -3.81
C LYS A 23 -11.82 3.22 -3.22
N ARG A 24 -11.95 2.12 -3.98
CA ARG A 24 -11.45 0.79 -3.57
C ARG A 24 -9.93 0.77 -3.41
N THR A 25 -9.20 1.38 -4.34
CA THR A 25 -7.74 1.46 -4.26
C THR A 25 -7.27 2.28 -3.06
N ILE A 26 -7.91 3.44 -2.79
CA ILE A 26 -7.64 4.26 -1.59
C ILE A 26 -7.85 3.45 -0.31
N ALA A 27 -8.98 2.73 -0.20
CA ALA A 27 -9.25 1.87 0.94
C ALA A 27 -8.21 0.74 1.07
N ALA A 28 -7.86 0.11 -0.05
CA ALA A 28 -6.88 -0.99 -0.07
C ALA A 28 -5.46 -0.52 0.28
N CYS A 29 -5.10 0.73 0.01
CA CYS A 29 -3.80 1.26 0.40
C CYS A 29 -3.78 1.89 1.81
N GLY A 30 -4.85 1.68 2.59
CA GLY A 30 -4.95 2.18 3.96
C GLY A 30 -5.07 3.70 4.06
N LEU A 31 -5.54 4.37 3.00
CA LEU A 31 -5.87 5.79 3.02
C LEU A 31 -7.35 5.99 3.37
N ASP A 32 -7.64 7.10 4.02
CA ASP A 32 -9.00 7.40 4.45
C ASP A 32 -9.87 7.83 3.26
N THR A 33 -10.92 7.04 2.96
CA THR A 33 -11.81 7.32 1.82
C THR A 33 -12.75 8.50 2.05
N SER A 34 -12.90 8.98 3.28
CA SER A 34 -13.74 10.15 3.61
C SER A 34 -13.05 11.46 3.23
N ARG A 35 -11.72 11.45 3.10
CA ARG A 35 -10.94 12.61 2.65
C ARG A 35 -11.32 13.04 1.23
N VAL A 36 -11.42 14.34 1.02
CA VAL A 36 -11.75 14.91 -0.29
C VAL A 36 -10.50 14.99 -1.18
N VAL A 37 -9.36 15.31 -0.58
CA VAL A 37 -8.06 15.49 -1.24
C VAL A 37 -6.97 14.65 -0.59
N TYR A 38 -5.97 14.29 -1.37
CA TYR A 38 -4.82 13.48 -0.97
C TYR A 38 -3.54 14.17 -1.43
N THR A 39 -2.47 14.07 -0.65
CA THR A 39 -1.17 14.65 -1.04
C THR A 39 -0.52 13.83 -2.14
N GLU A 40 0.28 14.48 -2.99
CA GLU A 40 1.08 13.78 -4.00
C GLU A 40 1.93 12.65 -3.40
N GLN A 41 2.53 12.88 -2.23
CA GLN A 41 3.33 11.85 -1.56
C GLN A 41 2.49 10.61 -1.20
N GLU A 42 1.28 10.78 -0.66
CA GLU A 42 0.37 9.65 -0.41
C GLU A 42 0.01 8.92 -1.71
N ILE A 43 -0.22 9.65 -2.80
CA ILE A 43 -0.55 9.06 -4.10
C ILE A 43 0.63 8.27 -4.66
N VAL A 44 1.83 8.83 -4.65
CA VAL A 44 3.03 8.20 -5.22
C VAL A 44 3.48 7.00 -4.38
N THR A 45 3.45 7.11 -3.04
CA THR A 45 3.94 6.05 -2.15
C THR A 45 2.94 4.92 -1.96
N ARG A 46 1.63 5.23 -1.88
CA ARG A 46 0.58 4.25 -1.59
C ARG A 46 -0.27 3.91 -2.80
N PHE A 47 -0.95 4.90 -3.38
CA PHE A 47 -1.95 4.66 -4.44
C PHE A 47 -1.32 4.04 -5.70
N LYS A 48 -0.21 4.60 -6.20
CA LYS A 48 0.52 4.10 -7.36
C LYS A 48 0.99 2.65 -7.15
N ARG A 49 1.51 2.35 -5.96
CA ARG A 49 1.99 1.01 -5.60
C ARG A 49 0.83 0.01 -5.49
N ALA A 50 -0.30 0.41 -4.91
CA ALA A 50 -1.52 -0.40 -4.89
C ALA A 50 -2.03 -0.71 -6.32
N ARG A 51 -2.03 0.27 -7.23
CA ARG A 51 -2.40 0.04 -8.64
C ARG A 51 -1.46 -0.94 -9.35
N LYS A 52 -0.17 -0.90 -9.04
CA LYS A 52 0.79 -1.87 -9.57
C LYS A 52 0.41 -3.29 -9.13
N LEU A 53 0.16 -3.50 -7.84
CA LEU A 53 -0.28 -4.80 -7.31
C LEU A 53 -1.59 -5.28 -7.96
N PHE A 54 -2.57 -4.40 -8.15
CA PHE A 54 -3.80 -4.75 -8.86
C PHE A 54 -3.54 -5.16 -10.32
N ARG A 55 -2.58 -4.53 -11.01
CA ARG A 55 -2.18 -4.93 -12.37
C ARG A 55 -1.43 -6.26 -12.39
N GLU A 56 -0.72 -6.59 -11.33
CA GLU A 56 -0.03 -7.88 -11.14
C GLU A 56 -1.00 -9.02 -10.77
N GLY A 57 -2.28 -8.71 -10.55
CA GLY A 57 -3.34 -9.71 -10.30
C GLY A 57 -3.64 -9.95 -8.82
N TYR A 58 -3.05 -9.17 -7.91
CA TYR A 58 -3.34 -9.28 -6.48
C TYR A 58 -4.77 -8.81 -6.14
N TYR A 59 -5.41 -9.50 -5.20
CA TYR A 59 -6.75 -9.13 -4.75
C TYR A 59 -6.68 -7.98 -3.75
N SER A 60 -7.81 -7.29 -3.56
CA SER A 60 -7.88 -6.13 -2.65
C SER A 60 -7.50 -6.47 -1.20
N ARG A 61 -7.68 -7.73 -0.78
CA ARG A 61 -7.27 -8.20 0.56
C ARG A 61 -5.75 -8.27 0.69
N ASP A 62 -5.05 -8.81 -0.31
CA ASP A 62 -3.59 -8.92 -0.32
C ASP A 62 -2.94 -7.54 -0.36
N VAL A 63 -3.48 -6.65 -1.21
CA VAL A 63 -3.04 -5.26 -1.27
C VAL A 63 -3.24 -4.59 0.09
N ARG A 64 -4.39 -4.77 0.73
CA ARG A 64 -4.66 -4.20 2.05
C ARG A 64 -3.70 -4.71 3.11
N GLN A 65 -3.44 -6.01 3.13
CA GLN A 65 -2.47 -6.61 4.04
C GLN A 65 -1.03 -6.10 3.79
N PHE A 66 -0.67 -5.83 2.54
CA PHE A 66 0.63 -5.24 2.19
C PHE A 66 0.81 -3.84 2.80
N PHE A 67 -0.25 -3.02 2.85
CA PHE A 67 -0.20 -1.67 3.43
C PHE A 67 -0.53 -1.61 4.93
N GLU A 68 -1.22 -2.62 5.48
CA GLU A 68 -1.52 -2.75 6.91
C GLU A 68 -0.33 -3.28 7.72
N GLN A 69 0.63 -3.97 7.08
CA GLN A 69 1.92 -4.29 7.69
C GLN A 69 2.71 -2.99 7.91
N LYS A 70 2.47 -2.35 9.06
CA LYS A 70 3.42 -1.42 9.67
C LYS A 70 4.79 -2.10 9.71
N PRO A 71 5.91 -1.36 9.57
CA PRO A 71 7.23 -1.95 9.79
C PRO A 71 7.18 -2.64 11.14
N ILE A 72 7.44 -3.94 11.13
CA ILE A 72 7.81 -4.67 12.32
C ILE A 72 9.14 -4.02 12.71
N GLU A 73 9.10 -3.01 13.59
CA GLU A 73 10.27 -2.53 14.31
C GLU A 73 10.66 -3.57 15.36
N GLU A 74 10.86 -4.81 14.90
CA GLU A 74 11.41 -5.93 15.62
C GLU A 74 12.12 -6.82 14.60
N LEU A 75 13.11 -6.21 13.94
CA LEU A 75 14.29 -6.93 13.51
C LEU A 75 15.09 -7.36 14.76
N LEU A 76 14.48 -8.17 15.64
CA LEU A 76 15.29 -9.10 16.40
C LEU A 76 15.86 -10.07 15.34
N PRO A 77 17.19 -10.24 15.27
CA PRO A 77 17.75 -11.22 14.35
C PRO A 77 17.11 -12.58 14.66
N PRO A 78 16.89 -13.44 13.64
CA PRO A 78 16.46 -14.81 13.92
C PRO A 78 17.42 -15.39 14.96
N PRO A 79 16.95 -15.98 16.09
CA PRO A 79 17.84 -16.81 16.89
C PRO A 79 18.40 -17.85 15.92
N GLY A 80 19.72 -17.80 15.75
CA GLY A 80 20.42 -18.52 14.71
C GLY A 80 19.94 -19.96 14.63
N SER A 81 19.77 -20.44 13.41
CA SER A 81 19.86 -21.86 13.11
C SER A 81 21.25 -22.36 13.51
N SER A 82 21.46 -22.61 14.80
CA SER A 82 22.55 -23.44 15.28
C SER A 82 22.04 -24.88 15.27
N HIS A 83 22.05 -25.45 14.08
CA HIS A 83 22.15 -26.88 13.93
C HIS A 83 23.58 -27.26 14.35
N THR A 84 23.77 -27.57 15.62
CA THR A 84 24.91 -28.39 16.06
C THR A 84 24.37 -29.45 17.00
N SER A 85 24.35 -30.66 16.47
CA SER A 85 24.19 -31.93 17.16
C SER A 85 24.85 -31.94 18.54
N HIS A 86 24.17 -32.51 19.53
CA HIS A 86 24.82 -33.09 20.69
C HIS A 86 24.37 -34.55 20.77
N ASP A 87 25.25 -35.41 20.28
CA ASP A 87 25.32 -36.84 20.61
C ASP A 87 26.11 -36.95 21.92
N GLY A 88 25.58 -37.71 22.88
CA GLY A 88 26.16 -37.95 24.20
C GLY A 88 25.22 -38.74 25.09
#